data_AF-A0A958INF0-F1
#
_entry.id   AF-A0A958INF0-F1
#
_cell.length_a   1.000
_cell.length_b   1.000
_cell.length_c   1.000
_cell.angle_alpha   90.00
_cell.angle_beta   90.00
_cell.angle_gamma   90.00
#
_symmetry.space_group_name_H-M   'P 1'
#
loop_
_entity.id
_entity.type
_entity.pdbx_description
1 polymer ?
#
loop_
_entity_poly.entity_id
_entity_poly.type
_entity_poly.pdbx_seq_one_letter_code
_entity_poly.pdbx_strand_id
1 'polypeptide(L)'
;DVTLHELAGFAEQRFRRKVQKMRDWLSHFSPEDVLFLSLGETLGYSANKNAFRQLLWQFPASRLGGTFCSPGHSPMDVWFFLVYAGGLGELLLRQSAFRQSGAFPLLFNQHIRNWQNRMIFPVLSATDWHFSRLRPFNSPFIRLAGFAAIWFNFRNTGLFEILLSIARERLPERLLRNRWQSAIDIRLQPAFIRNLQHMLGFRQLPERAAGNQRQRQFLLNAVLPLMHSWAEQGGNFGFLQYIEHIFEQFPSTETPEMLNHFIGGLDRRHPFRKGVQRSGFYQQGLLEWSAGKKKA
;
A
#
# COMPACT_ATOMS: atom_id res chain seq x y z
N ASP A 1 -22.00 -26.02 -1.23
CA ASP A 1 -20.76 -25.42 -1.75
C ASP A 1 -21.07 -24.11 -2.47
N VAL A 2 -20.14 -23.15 -2.45
CA VAL A 2 -20.32 -21.86 -3.12
C VAL A 2 -19.96 -21.98 -4.60
N THR A 3 -20.76 -21.38 -5.47
CA THR A 3 -20.60 -21.36 -6.94
C THR A 3 -19.85 -20.10 -7.40
N LEU A 4 -19.37 -20.08 -8.66
CA LEU A 4 -18.75 -18.86 -9.22
C LEU A 4 -19.75 -17.70 -9.31
N HIS A 5 -21.02 -17.98 -9.57
CA HIS A 5 -22.08 -16.97 -9.61
C HIS A 5 -22.27 -16.32 -8.23
N GLU A 6 -22.35 -17.12 -7.16
CA GLU A 6 -22.41 -16.59 -5.79
C GLU A 6 -21.15 -15.81 -5.43
N LEU A 7 -19.96 -16.29 -5.84
CA LEU A 7 -18.71 -15.54 -5.63
C LEU A 7 -18.71 -14.18 -6.34
N ALA A 8 -19.38 -14.03 -7.48
CA ALA A 8 -19.51 -12.74 -8.15
C ALA A 8 -20.25 -11.73 -7.26
N GLY A 9 -21.40 -12.11 -6.70
CA GLY A 9 -22.15 -11.26 -5.77
C GLY A 9 -21.33 -10.87 -4.53
N PHE A 10 -20.56 -11.81 -3.98
CA PHE A 10 -19.65 -11.52 -2.86
C PHE A 10 -18.49 -10.59 -3.27
N ALA A 11 -17.97 -10.72 -4.48
CA ALA A 11 -16.90 -9.86 -5.01
C ALA A 11 -17.39 -8.42 -5.16
N GLU A 12 -18.58 -8.23 -5.72
CA GLU A 12 -19.25 -6.93 -5.82
C GLU A 12 -19.51 -6.32 -4.44
N GLN A 13 -20.05 -7.10 -3.49
CA GLN A 13 -20.28 -6.63 -2.12
C GLN A 13 -18.98 -6.11 -1.48
N ARG A 14 -17.88 -6.86 -1.65
CA ARG A 14 -16.57 -6.47 -1.16
C ARG A 14 -16.03 -5.23 -1.85
N PHE A 15 -16.22 -5.10 -3.16
CA PHE A 15 -15.84 -3.92 -3.92
C PHE A 15 -16.62 -2.69 -3.45
N ARG A 16 -17.94 -2.78 -3.33
CA ARG A 16 -18.81 -1.68 -2.85
C ARG A 16 -18.42 -1.21 -1.44
N ARG A 17 -18.04 -2.10 -0.53
CA ARG A 17 -17.52 -1.67 0.79
C ARG A 17 -16.19 -0.94 0.70
N LYS A 18 -15.32 -1.31 -0.24
CA LYS A 18 -14.07 -0.56 -0.49
C LYS A 18 -14.38 0.81 -1.08
N VAL A 19 -15.31 0.89 -2.04
CA VAL A 19 -15.77 2.17 -2.62
C VAL A 19 -16.34 3.07 -1.52
N GLN A 20 -17.23 2.56 -0.67
CA GLN A 20 -17.79 3.31 0.44
C GLN A 20 -16.70 3.83 1.37
N LYS A 21 -15.72 2.98 1.72
CA LYS A 21 -14.56 3.42 2.50
C LYS A 21 -13.79 4.56 1.83
N MET A 22 -13.57 4.49 0.51
CA MET A 22 -12.90 5.59 -0.21
C MET A 22 -13.73 6.86 -0.18
N ARG A 23 -15.05 6.76 -0.33
CA ARG A 23 -15.98 7.87 -0.22
C ARG A 23 -15.91 8.54 1.15
N ASP A 24 -15.90 7.74 2.22
CA ASP A 24 -15.76 8.23 3.59
C ASP A 24 -14.43 8.98 3.76
N TRP A 25 -13.33 8.45 3.21
CA TRP A 25 -12.02 9.10 3.29
C TRP A 25 -11.94 10.37 2.43
N LEU A 26 -12.57 10.40 1.26
CA LEU A 26 -12.65 11.58 0.40
C LEU A 26 -13.40 12.76 1.04
N SER A 27 -14.22 12.52 2.07
CA SER A 27 -14.83 13.60 2.84
C SER A 27 -13.84 14.36 3.73
N HIS A 28 -12.66 13.79 3.97
CA HIS A 28 -11.62 14.36 4.83
C HIS A 28 -10.32 14.68 4.10
N PHE A 29 -10.07 14.01 2.97
CA PHE A 29 -8.77 13.99 2.30
C PHE A 29 -8.90 14.16 0.78
N SER A 30 -7.85 14.70 0.16
CA SER A 30 -7.74 14.73 -1.30
C SER A 30 -7.64 13.31 -1.89
N PRO A 31 -7.96 13.08 -3.18
CA PRO A 31 -7.78 11.78 -3.82
C PRO A 31 -6.34 11.24 -3.70
N GLU A 32 -5.34 12.12 -3.79
CA GLU A 32 -3.92 11.79 -3.61
C GLU A 32 -3.66 11.25 -2.19
N ASP A 33 -4.18 11.93 -1.16
CA ASP A 33 -4.05 11.50 0.23
C ASP A 33 -4.76 10.16 0.50
N VAL A 34 -5.98 9.98 -0.03
CA VAL A 34 -6.73 8.71 0.06
C VAL A 34 -5.96 7.57 -0.60
N LEU A 35 -5.32 7.84 -1.73
CA LEU A 35 -4.48 6.85 -2.43
C LEU A 35 -3.26 6.46 -1.58
N PHE A 36 -2.55 7.44 -1.00
CA PHE A 36 -1.38 7.18 -0.16
C PHE A 36 -1.74 6.51 1.18
N LEU A 37 -2.87 6.87 1.80
CA LEU A 37 -3.42 6.13 2.95
C LEU A 37 -3.64 4.66 2.61
N SER A 38 -4.24 4.39 1.45
CA SER A 38 -4.49 3.03 0.97
C SER A 38 -3.22 2.27 0.60
N LEU A 39 -2.20 2.99 0.09
CA LEU A 39 -0.87 2.43 -0.16
C LEU A 39 -0.21 1.98 1.14
N GLY A 40 -0.24 2.82 2.18
CA GLY A 40 0.27 2.48 3.50
C GLY A 40 -0.40 1.24 4.08
N GLU A 41 -1.73 1.16 4.00
CA GLU A 41 -2.47 -0.04 4.40
C GLU A 41 -2.02 -1.29 3.62
N THR A 42 -1.79 -1.15 2.31
CA THR A 42 -1.34 -2.26 1.47
C THR A 42 0.07 -2.71 1.86
N LEU A 43 0.97 -1.77 2.14
CA LEU A 43 2.34 -2.04 2.58
C LEU A 43 2.40 -2.62 4.01
N GLY A 44 1.46 -2.28 4.88
CA GLY A 44 1.42 -2.71 6.28
C GLY A 44 1.10 -4.19 6.52
N TYR A 45 0.66 -4.95 5.51
CA TYR A 45 0.16 -6.34 5.68
C TYR A 45 -0.99 -6.42 6.69
N SER A 46 -1.52 -7.62 6.94
CA SER A 46 -2.60 -7.80 7.91
C SER A 46 -2.24 -7.29 9.31
N ALA A 47 -0.97 -7.43 9.74
CA ALA A 47 -0.54 -7.11 11.10
C ALA A 47 -0.26 -5.61 11.36
N ASN A 48 0.31 -4.87 10.40
CA ASN A 48 0.67 -3.45 10.58
C ASN A 48 -0.20 -2.48 9.78
N LYS A 49 -1.28 -2.95 9.13
CA LYS A 49 -2.23 -2.10 8.40
C LYS A 49 -2.75 -0.94 9.24
N ASN A 50 -3.11 -1.19 10.50
CA ASN A 50 -3.69 -0.18 11.38
C ASN A 50 -2.68 0.89 11.78
N ALA A 51 -1.45 0.49 12.13
CA ALA A 51 -0.37 1.42 12.43
C ALA A 51 -0.05 2.32 11.23
N PHE A 52 0.09 1.75 10.04
CA PHE A 52 0.28 2.53 8.81
C PHE A 52 -0.86 3.53 8.58
N ARG A 53 -2.12 3.09 8.72
CA ARG A 53 -3.26 3.97 8.55
C ARG A 53 -3.26 5.12 9.55
N GLN A 54 -3.03 4.84 10.84
CA GLN A 54 -3.02 5.89 11.87
C GLN A 54 -1.89 6.91 11.64
N LEU A 55 -0.69 6.42 11.31
CA LEU A 55 0.45 7.27 10.97
C LEU A 55 0.12 8.22 9.80
N LEU A 56 -0.40 7.67 8.71
CA LEU A 56 -0.69 8.44 7.50
C LEU A 56 -1.98 9.27 7.59
N TRP A 57 -2.89 8.94 8.51
CA TRP A 57 -4.03 9.79 8.82
C TRP A 57 -3.58 11.11 9.42
N GLN A 58 -2.57 11.06 10.30
CA GLN A 58 -2.00 12.25 10.91
C GLN A 58 -0.99 12.96 9.99
N PHE A 59 -0.29 12.21 9.15
CA PHE A 59 0.66 12.72 8.17
C PHE A 59 0.30 12.27 6.75
N PRO A 60 -0.80 12.81 6.17
CA PRO A 60 -1.18 12.51 4.80
C PRO A 60 -0.14 13.07 3.80
N ALA A 61 -0.23 12.63 2.54
CA ALA A 61 0.75 12.97 1.50
C ALA A 61 0.89 14.50 1.30
N SER A 62 -0.20 15.25 1.39
CA SER A 62 -0.24 16.71 1.34
C SER A 62 0.56 17.35 2.48
N ARG A 63 0.43 16.84 3.71
CA ARG A 63 1.17 17.32 4.88
C ARG A 63 2.66 16.98 4.79
N LEU A 64 3.01 15.81 4.27
CA LEU A 64 4.40 15.47 3.94
C LEU A 64 4.96 16.45 2.90
N GLY A 65 4.14 16.85 1.93
CA GLY A 65 4.53 17.80 0.88
C GLY A 65 4.91 19.16 1.43
N GLY A 66 4.13 19.69 2.37
CA GLY A 66 4.47 20.94 3.08
C GLY A 66 5.77 20.89 3.87
N THR A 67 6.30 19.70 4.17
CA THR A 67 7.55 19.53 4.95
C THR A 67 8.74 19.16 4.06
N PHE A 68 8.54 18.35 3.02
CA PHE A 68 9.63 17.67 2.29
C PHE A 68 9.64 17.94 0.78
N CYS A 69 8.78 18.82 0.23
CA CYS A 69 8.83 19.19 -1.19
C CYS A 69 9.96 20.18 -1.54
N SER A 70 10.51 20.90 -0.55
CA SER A 70 11.62 21.84 -0.79
C SER A 70 12.87 21.14 -1.33
N PRO A 71 13.64 21.79 -2.21
CA PRO A 71 14.93 21.26 -2.68
C PRO A 71 15.86 20.92 -1.51
N GLY A 72 16.65 19.86 -1.66
CA GLY A 72 17.61 19.41 -0.64
C GLY A 72 17.11 18.26 0.24
N HIS A 73 15.81 17.98 0.26
CA HIS A 73 15.28 16.76 0.87
C HIS A 73 15.49 15.52 -0.01
N SER A 74 15.49 14.36 0.64
CA SER A 74 15.67 13.05 0.05
C SER A 74 14.64 12.05 0.58
N PRO A 75 14.48 10.86 -0.04
CA PRO A 75 13.67 9.79 0.53
C PRO A 75 14.10 9.37 1.95
N MET A 76 15.37 9.63 2.32
CA MET A 76 15.90 9.34 3.65
C MET A 76 15.32 10.27 4.72
N ASP A 77 15.13 11.55 4.41
CA ASP A 77 14.52 12.51 5.34
C ASP A 77 13.07 12.13 5.64
N VAL A 78 12.33 11.75 4.60
CA VAL A 78 10.95 11.26 4.72
C VAL A 78 10.92 9.96 5.53
N TRP A 79 11.86 9.05 5.29
CA TRP A 79 11.94 7.80 6.05
C TRP A 79 12.23 8.04 7.54
N PHE A 80 13.22 8.87 7.87
CA PHE A 80 13.51 9.25 9.26
C PHE A 80 12.28 9.87 9.92
N PHE A 81 11.60 10.77 9.21
CA PHE A 81 10.38 11.38 9.72
C PHE A 81 9.31 10.34 10.05
N LEU A 82 9.03 9.43 9.12
CA LEU A 82 8.02 8.38 9.32
C LEU A 82 8.42 7.39 10.44
N VAL A 83 9.71 7.10 10.61
CA VAL A 83 10.22 6.30 11.73
C VAL A 83 9.99 7.02 13.07
N TYR A 84 10.31 8.31 13.14
CA TYR A 84 10.11 9.11 14.34
C TYR A 84 8.62 9.28 14.66
N ALA A 85 7.83 9.77 13.70
CA ALA A 85 6.40 9.96 13.82
C ALA A 85 5.67 8.64 14.15
N GLY A 86 6.16 7.52 13.60
CA GLY A 86 5.66 6.19 13.89
C GLY A 86 6.07 5.62 15.26
N GLY A 87 6.78 6.36 16.12
CA GLY A 87 7.18 5.84 17.44
C GLY A 87 8.29 4.79 17.39
N LEU A 88 8.98 4.67 16.27
CA LEU A 88 10.06 3.70 16.06
C LEU A 88 11.46 4.28 16.24
N GLY A 89 11.56 5.58 16.54
CA GLY A 89 12.84 6.28 16.68
C GLY A 89 13.74 5.71 17.78
N GLU A 90 13.20 5.48 18.97
CA GLU A 90 13.97 4.87 20.06
C GLU A 90 14.42 3.45 19.72
N LEU A 91 13.53 2.66 19.10
CA LEU A 91 13.86 1.31 18.67
C LEU A 91 15.01 1.32 17.63
N LEU A 92 15.01 2.27 16.70
CA LEU A 92 16.11 2.44 15.74
C LEU A 92 17.42 2.81 16.44
N LEU A 93 17.39 3.78 17.36
CA LEU A 93 18.57 4.20 18.16
C LEU A 93 19.16 3.07 19.02
N ARG A 94 18.33 2.10 19.43
CA ARG A 94 18.77 0.92 20.19
C ARG A 94 19.41 -0.17 19.31
N GLN A 95 19.28 -0.12 17.98
CA GLN A 95 19.91 -1.10 17.09
C GLN A 95 21.42 -0.87 17.00
N SER A 96 22.20 -1.95 17.17
CA SER A 96 23.67 -1.90 17.08
C SER A 96 24.14 -1.42 15.70
N ALA A 97 23.54 -1.93 14.62
CA ALA A 97 23.84 -1.51 13.26
C ALA A 97 23.64 0.00 13.06
N PHE A 98 22.53 0.54 13.55
CA PHE A 98 22.25 1.97 13.44
C PHE A 98 23.26 2.79 14.23
N ARG A 99 23.55 2.41 15.49
CA ARG A 99 24.57 3.11 16.30
C ARG A 99 25.96 3.13 15.65
N GLN A 100 26.30 2.09 14.90
CA GLN A 100 27.58 1.97 14.20
C GLN A 100 27.56 2.59 12.80
N SER A 101 26.42 3.14 12.35
CA SER A 101 26.24 3.62 10.97
C SER A 101 26.83 5.02 10.70
N GLY A 102 27.93 5.37 11.39
CA GLY A 102 28.62 6.64 11.20
C GLY A 102 27.79 7.84 11.67
N ALA A 103 27.55 8.82 10.78
CA ALA A 103 26.88 10.07 11.11
C ALA A 103 25.35 9.95 11.27
N PHE A 104 24.73 8.86 10.82
CA PHE A 104 23.26 8.75 10.80
C PHE A 104 22.58 8.90 12.17
N PRO A 105 23.09 8.34 13.30
CA PRO A 105 22.48 8.56 14.61
C PRO A 105 22.48 10.03 15.03
N LEU A 106 23.57 10.76 14.75
CA LEU A 106 23.69 12.18 15.07
C LEU A 106 22.72 13.02 14.22
N LEU A 107 22.66 12.75 12.92
CA LEU A 107 21.72 13.39 12.00
C LEU A 107 20.27 13.12 12.41
N PHE A 108 19.94 11.87 12.72
CA PHE A 108 18.60 11.50 13.16
C PHE A 108 18.19 12.21 14.46
N ASN A 109 19.08 12.25 15.46
CA ASN A 109 18.83 13.00 16.70
C ASN A 109 18.68 14.51 16.45
N GLN A 110 19.42 15.08 15.49
CA GLN A 110 19.23 16.48 15.08
C GLN A 110 17.86 16.71 14.46
N HIS A 111 17.41 15.82 13.57
CA HIS A 111 16.06 15.89 13.00
C HIS A 111 14.98 15.78 14.07
N ILE A 112 15.11 14.86 15.02
CA ILE A 112 14.19 14.71 16.15
C ILE A 112 14.05 16.03 16.91
N ARG A 113 15.17 16.66 17.31
CA ARG A 113 15.14 17.96 18.00
C ARG A 113 14.44 19.03 17.17
N ASN A 114 14.73 19.10 15.88
CA ASN A 114 14.10 20.06 14.98
C ASN A 114 12.57 19.84 14.87
N TRP A 115 12.11 18.59 14.84
CA TRP A 115 10.69 18.27 14.81
C TRP A 115 9.99 18.55 16.15
N GLN A 116 10.63 18.23 17.27
CA GLN A 116 10.11 18.55 18.61
C GLN A 116 9.98 20.05 18.82
N ASN A 117 10.95 20.86 18.36
CA ASN A 117 10.87 22.32 18.40
C ASN A 117 9.71 22.87 17.55
N ARG A 118 9.22 22.10 16.57
CA ARG A 118 8.03 22.42 15.77
C ARG A 118 6.75 21.77 16.32
N MET A 119 6.79 21.28 17.55
CA MET A 119 5.68 20.58 18.22
C MET A 119 5.20 19.33 17.47
N ILE A 120 6.11 18.68 16.73
CA ILE A 120 5.85 17.41 16.07
C ILE A 120 6.36 16.27 16.96
N PHE A 121 5.43 15.48 17.48
CA PHE A 121 5.68 14.34 18.34
C PHE A 121 5.26 13.02 17.67
N PRO A 122 5.79 11.87 18.13
CA PRO A 122 5.34 10.57 17.67
C PRO A 122 3.83 10.41 17.88
N VAL A 123 3.14 9.91 16.86
CA VAL A 123 1.69 9.67 16.87
C VAL A 123 1.37 8.22 17.22
N LEU A 124 2.39 7.37 17.18
CA LEU A 124 2.36 5.97 17.58
C LEU A 124 3.49 5.71 18.57
N SER A 125 3.41 4.55 19.20
CA SER A 125 4.44 3.92 20.00
C SER A 125 5.02 2.70 19.29
N ALA A 126 6.16 2.18 19.76
CA ALA A 126 6.73 0.96 19.21
C ALA A 126 5.81 -0.27 19.38
N THR A 127 4.92 -0.27 20.38
CA THR A 127 3.98 -1.38 20.64
C THR A 127 2.80 -1.42 19.68
N ASP A 128 2.53 -0.33 18.96
CA ASP A 128 1.52 -0.32 17.89
C ASP A 128 1.97 -1.11 16.66
N TRP A 129 3.27 -1.40 16.57
CA TRP A 129 3.87 -2.15 15.48
C TRP A 129 4.12 -3.60 15.87
N HIS A 130 3.64 -4.50 15.02
CA HIS A 130 3.92 -5.91 15.11
C HIS A 130 5.27 -6.24 14.46
N PHE A 131 6.21 -6.75 15.26
CA PHE A 131 7.53 -7.21 14.79
C PHE A 131 7.70 -8.73 14.75
N SER A 132 6.82 -9.47 15.43
CA SER A 132 6.97 -10.92 15.60
C SER A 132 6.74 -11.69 14.29
N ARG A 133 7.52 -12.75 14.06
CA ARG A 133 7.38 -13.68 12.92
C ARG A 133 7.37 -12.99 11.54
N LEU A 134 7.96 -11.81 11.44
CA LEU A 134 8.09 -11.09 10.17
C LEU A 134 9.34 -11.57 9.44
N ARG A 135 9.19 -11.84 8.13
CA ARG A 135 10.34 -11.89 7.23
C ARG A 135 11.03 -10.52 7.25
N PRO A 136 12.37 -10.43 7.08
CA PRO A 136 13.09 -9.16 7.08
C PRO A 136 12.45 -8.05 6.23
N PHE A 137 11.95 -8.41 5.04
CA PHE A 137 11.30 -7.47 4.11
C PHE A 137 9.93 -6.96 4.58
N ASN A 138 9.33 -7.58 5.59
CA ASN A 138 8.06 -7.15 6.18
C ASN A 138 8.26 -6.26 7.42
N SER A 139 9.51 -6.02 7.83
CA SER A 139 9.84 -5.09 8.91
C SER A 139 9.19 -3.71 8.66
N PRO A 140 8.56 -3.10 9.68
CA PRO A 140 8.04 -1.74 9.60
C PRO A 140 9.03 -0.74 9.00
N PHE A 141 10.32 -0.80 9.41
CA PHE A 141 11.37 0.06 8.88
C PHE A 141 11.51 -0.02 7.35
N ILE A 142 11.50 -1.24 6.80
CA ILE A 142 11.64 -1.48 5.35
C ILE A 142 10.38 -1.03 4.60
N ARG A 143 9.20 -1.21 5.21
CA ARG A 143 7.94 -0.79 4.58
C ARG A 143 7.75 0.71 4.59
N LEU A 144 8.17 1.38 5.65
CA LEU A 144 8.23 2.85 5.69
C LEU A 144 9.25 3.38 4.68
N ALA A 145 10.36 2.68 4.45
CA ALA A 145 11.33 3.07 3.42
C ALA A 145 10.75 2.94 2.01
N GLY A 146 10.03 1.85 1.73
CA GLY A 146 9.31 1.68 0.47
C GLY A 146 8.25 2.77 0.26
N PHE A 147 7.47 3.09 1.30
CA PHE A 147 6.51 4.18 1.26
C PHE A 147 7.19 5.54 1.00
N ALA A 148 8.24 5.87 1.76
CA ALA A 148 8.99 7.11 1.63
C ALA A 148 9.53 7.31 0.21
N ALA A 149 10.07 6.25 -0.39
CA ALA A 149 10.56 6.30 -1.78
C ALA A 149 9.44 6.51 -2.80
N ILE A 150 8.30 5.83 -2.65
CA ILE A 150 7.15 6.02 -3.55
C ILE A 150 6.62 7.45 -3.43
N TRP A 151 6.35 7.90 -2.20
CA TRP A 151 5.86 9.25 -1.96
C TRP A 151 6.80 10.29 -2.54
N PHE A 152 8.10 10.17 -2.25
CA PHE A 152 9.09 11.11 -2.73
C PHE A 152 9.14 11.14 -4.27
N ASN A 153 8.98 10.00 -4.96
CA ASN A 153 8.96 9.96 -6.42
C ASN A 153 7.77 10.73 -7.04
N PHE A 154 6.64 10.77 -6.35
CA PHE A 154 5.39 11.39 -6.85
C PHE A 154 5.05 12.74 -6.22
N ARG A 155 5.86 13.23 -5.29
CA ARG A 155 5.58 14.44 -4.49
C ARG A 155 5.26 15.72 -5.29
N ASN A 156 5.71 15.80 -6.55
CA ASN A 156 5.49 16.97 -7.40
C ASN A 156 4.38 16.78 -8.44
N THR A 157 4.12 15.55 -8.87
CA THR A 157 3.20 15.26 -10.00
C THR A 157 1.89 14.63 -9.54
N GLY A 158 1.87 14.00 -8.37
CA GLY A 158 0.73 13.22 -7.87
C GLY A 158 0.65 11.84 -8.52
N LEU A 159 0.60 10.78 -7.71
CA LEU A 159 0.43 9.42 -8.21
C LEU A 159 -1.02 9.19 -8.70
N PHE A 160 -2.02 9.74 -8.03
CA PHE A 160 -3.41 9.58 -8.40
C PHE A 160 -3.67 10.14 -9.81
N GLU A 161 -3.19 11.35 -10.09
CA GLU A 161 -3.36 11.98 -11.40
C GLU A 161 -2.66 11.20 -12.52
N ILE A 162 -1.47 10.65 -12.26
CA ILE A 162 -0.79 9.76 -13.22
C ILE A 162 -1.64 8.52 -13.50
N LEU A 163 -2.15 7.84 -12.47
CA LEU A 163 -2.97 6.66 -12.66
C LEU A 163 -4.30 6.99 -13.36
N LEU A 164 -4.92 8.11 -13.01
CA LEU A 164 -6.17 8.59 -13.60
C LEU A 164 -6.00 8.96 -15.07
N SER A 165 -4.93 9.66 -15.43
CA SER A 165 -4.63 9.99 -16.84
C SER A 165 -4.51 8.73 -17.70
N ILE A 166 -3.81 7.69 -17.23
CA ILE A 166 -3.72 6.40 -17.92
C ILE A 166 -5.11 5.75 -18.05
N ALA A 167 -5.94 5.83 -17.00
CA ALA A 167 -7.27 5.25 -16.99
C ALA A 167 -8.23 5.95 -17.97
N ARG A 168 -8.09 7.28 -18.13
CA ARG A 168 -8.90 8.10 -19.04
C ARG A 168 -8.70 7.73 -20.50
N GLU A 169 -7.59 7.07 -20.84
CA GLU A 169 -7.36 6.49 -22.18
C GLU A 169 -8.27 5.29 -22.47
N ARG A 170 -9.02 4.76 -21.49
CA ARG A 170 -9.97 3.65 -21.62
C ARG A 170 -9.35 2.38 -22.23
N LEU A 171 -8.10 2.09 -21.88
CA LEU A 171 -7.37 0.94 -22.37
C LEU A 171 -8.01 -0.39 -21.88
N PRO A 172 -7.94 -1.48 -22.65
CA PRO A 172 -8.27 -2.81 -22.17
C PRO A 172 -7.47 -3.19 -20.92
N GLU A 173 -8.06 -4.02 -20.05
CA GLU A 173 -7.52 -4.38 -18.72
C GLU A 173 -6.03 -4.72 -18.72
N ARG A 174 -5.58 -5.58 -19.65
CA ARG A 174 -4.18 -6.00 -19.71
C ARG A 174 -3.22 -4.83 -19.94
N LEU A 175 -3.58 -3.90 -20.83
CA LEU A 175 -2.75 -2.75 -21.17
C LEU A 175 -2.79 -1.71 -20.05
N LEU A 176 -3.99 -1.44 -19.51
CA LEU A 176 -4.19 -0.56 -18.36
C LEU A 176 -3.34 -1.02 -17.17
N ARG A 177 -3.50 -2.28 -16.76
CA ARG A 177 -2.78 -2.86 -15.64
C ARG A 177 -1.27 -2.78 -15.86
N ASN A 178 -0.78 -3.12 -17.06
CA ASN A 178 0.65 -3.06 -17.34
C ASN A 178 1.18 -1.62 -17.19
N ARG A 179 0.47 -0.61 -17.71
CA ARG A 179 0.87 0.80 -17.56
C ARG A 179 0.81 1.29 -16.12
N TRP A 180 -0.25 0.93 -15.39
CA TRP A 180 -0.34 1.22 -13.96
C TRP A 180 0.78 0.55 -13.16
N GLN A 181 1.07 -0.73 -13.42
CA GLN A 181 2.17 -1.43 -12.76
C GLN A 181 3.52 -0.78 -13.06
N SER A 182 3.78 -0.43 -14.32
CA SER A 182 4.99 0.32 -14.68
C SER A 182 5.08 1.67 -13.97
N ALA A 183 3.96 2.38 -13.82
CA ALA A 183 3.94 3.65 -13.10
C ALA A 183 4.32 3.48 -11.61
N ILE A 184 3.83 2.42 -10.95
CA ILE A 184 4.14 2.16 -9.52
C ILE A 184 5.36 1.26 -9.29
N ASP A 185 6.12 0.94 -10.35
CA ASP A 185 7.31 0.10 -10.28
C ASP A 185 8.54 0.92 -9.84
N ILE A 186 8.52 1.37 -8.59
CA ILE A 186 9.56 2.23 -8.06
C ILE A 186 10.76 1.41 -7.62
N ARG A 187 11.85 1.54 -8.37
CA ARG A 187 13.18 1.06 -7.95
C ARG A 187 13.77 2.03 -6.93
N LEU A 188 14.21 1.48 -5.81
CA LEU A 188 14.91 2.22 -4.77
C LEU A 188 16.30 2.60 -5.27
N GLN A 189 16.70 3.84 -5.03
CA GLN A 189 18.02 4.32 -5.44
C GLN A 189 19.14 3.50 -4.75
N PRO A 190 20.22 3.11 -5.45
CA PRO A 190 21.27 2.29 -4.86
C PRO A 190 21.88 2.88 -3.58
N ALA A 191 22.08 4.20 -3.53
CA ALA A 191 22.58 4.88 -2.34
C ALA A 191 21.60 4.77 -1.16
N PHE A 192 20.30 4.90 -1.42
CA PHE A 192 19.25 4.76 -0.41
C PHE A 192 19.22 3.33 0.16
N ILE A 193 19.31 2.32 -0.71
CA ILE A 193 19.39 0.90 -0.29
C ILE A 193 20.63 0.66 0.58
N ARG A 194 21.81 1.10 0.13
CA ARG A 194 23.06 0.91 0.89
C ARG A 194 23.00 1.54 2.27
N ASN A 195 22.46 2.76 2.38
CA ASN A 195 22.28 3.43 3.66
C ASN A 195 21.33 2.65 4.57
N LEU A 196 20.21 2.15 4.05
CA LEU A 196 19.29 1.30 4.82
C LEU A 196 19.92 -0.02 5.26
N GLN A 197 20.69 -0.68 4.39
CA GLN A 197 21.44 -1.90 4.73
C GLN A 197 22.42 -1.65 5.88
N HIS A 198 23.17 -0.56 5.80
CA HIS A 198 24.12 -0.16 6.84
C HIS A 198 23.42 0.16 8.16
N MET A 199 22.36 0.97 8.12
CA MET A 199 21.60 1.40 9.30
C MET A 199 20.85 0.25 9.99
N LEU A 200 20.33 -0.70 9.23
CA LEU A 200 19.47 -1.78 9.76
C LEU A 200 20.19 -3.13 9.88
N GLY A 201 21.44 -3.22 9.44
CA GLY A 201 22.25 -4.45 9.52
C GLY A 201 21.81 -5.55 8.56
N PHE A 202 21.07 -5.23 7.50
CA PHE A 202 20.62 -6.21 6.52
C PHE A 202 21.64 -6.39 5.40
N ARG A 203 22.01 -7.63 5.10
CA ARG A 203 22.90 -7.95 3.96
C ARG A 203 22.26 -7.64 2.60
N GLN A 204 20.95 -7.86 2.49
CA GLN A 204 20.20 -7.66 1.25
C GLN A 204 18.84 -7.06 1.59
N LEU A 205 18.41 -6.14 0.72
CA LEU A 205 17.11 -5.48 0.78
C LEU A 205 16.48 -5.51 -0.61
N PRO A 206 15.14 -5.43 -0.71
CA PRO A 206 14.49 -5.40 -2.00
C PRO A 206 14.89 -4.13 -2.77
N GLU A 207 15.22 -4.28 -4.05
CA GLU A 207 15.48 -3.15 -4.95
C GLU A 207 14.23 -2.36 -5.31
N ARG A 208 13.05 -2.90 -5.00
CA ARG A 208 11.75 -2.32 -5.37
C ARG A 208 10.92 -2.05 -4.13
N ALA A 209 10.22 -0.91 -4.13
CA ALA A 209 9.38 -0.52 -3.00
C ALA A 209 8.22 -1.51 -2.75
N ALA A 210 7.69 -2.11 -3.82
CA ALA A 210 6.66 -3.15 -3.76
C ALA A 210 6.89 -4.20 -4.85
N GLY A 211 6.67 -5.48 -4.52
CA GLY A 211 6.69 -6.55 -5.52
C GLY A 211 5.39 -6.62 -6.33
N ASN A 212 5.43 -7.32 -7.47
CA ASN A 212 4.32 -7.42 -8.43
C ASN A 212 2.99 -7.83 -7.79
N GLN A 213 3.00 -8.79 -6.86
CA GLN A 213 1.79 -9.20 -6.16
C GLN A 213 1.17 -8.06 -5.35
N ARG A 214 2.00 -7.30 -4.61
CA ARG A 214 1.54 -6.16 -3.81
C ARG A 214 1.04 -5.01 -4.68
N GLN A 215 1.70 -4.77 -5.81
CA GLN A 215 1.21 -3.82 -6.82
C GLN A 215 -0.19 -4.21 -7.30
N ARG A 216 -0.41 -5.47 -7.72
CA ARG A 216 -1.74 -5.93 -8.14
C ARG A 216 -2.79 -5.81 -7.04
N GLN A 217 -2.43 -6.16 -5.81
CA GLN A 217 -3.32 -5.97 -4.65
C GLN A 217 -3.64 -4.49 -4.42
N PHE A 218 -2.66 -3.58 -4.55
CA PHE A 218 -2.89 -2.14 -4.44
C PHE A 218 -3.85 -1.64 -5.54
N LEU A 219 -3.61 -2.03 -6.79
CA LEU A 219 -4.49 -1.65 -7.91
C LEU A 219 -5.94 -2.12 -7.69
N LEU A 220 -6.13 -3.40 -7.34
CA LEU A 220 -7.44 -3.99 -7.13
C LEU A 220 -8.17 -3.44 -5.89
N ASN A 221 -7.43 -3.24 -4.79
CA ASN A 221 -8.03 -2.94 -3.49
C ASN A 221 -8.08 -1.46 -3.14
N ALA A 222 -7.30 -0.62 -3.83
CA ALA A 222 -7.19 0.81 -3.57
C ALA A 222 -7.51 1.65 -4.80
N VAL A 223 -6.80 1.43 -5.91
CA VAL A 223 -6.93 2.27 -7.11
C VAL A 223 -8.32 2.13 -7.75
N LEU A 224 -8.78 0.92 -8.01
CA LEU A 224 -10.10 0.71 -8.63
C LEU A 224 -11.25 1.27 -7.78
N PRO A 225 -11.35 0.99 -6.45
CA PRO A 225 -12.39 1.60 -5.62
C PRO A 225 -12.31 3.13 -5.53
N LEU A 226 -11.11 3.70 -5.52
CA LEU A 226 -10.93 5.16 -5.48
C LEU A 226 -11.37 5.81 -6.79
N MET A 227 -10.96 5.25 -7.93
CA MET A 227 -11.39 5.72 -9.25
C MET A 227 -12.91 5.58 -9.44
N HIS A 228 -13.49 4.50 -8.92
CA HIS A 228 -14.94 4.32 -8.91
C HIS A 228 -15.64 5.43 -8.13
N SER A 229 -15.21 5.68 -6.89
CA SER A 229 -15.76 6.76 -6.05
C SER A 229 -15.57 8.14 -6.68
N TRP A 230 -14.40 8.41 -7.27
CA TRP A 230 -14.12 9.67 -7.98
C TRP A 230 -15.05 9.86 -9.18
N ALA A 231 -15.26 8.81 -9.97
CA ALA A 231 -16.10 8.85 -11.17
C ALA A 231 -17.57 9.05 -10.83
N GLU A 232 -18.05 8.37 -9.79
CA GLU A 232 -19.42 8.49 -9.29
C GLU A 232 -19.71 9.91 -8.77
N GLN A 233 -18.81 10.48 -7.94
CA GLN A 233 -18.95 11.86 -7.44
C GLN A 233 -18.92 12.90 -8.57
N GLY A 234 -18.13 12.64 -9.62
CA GLY A 234 -18.03 13.50 -10.80
C GLY A 234 -19.12 13.28 -11.86
N GLY A 235 -20.08 12.37 -11.64
CA GLY A 235 -21.13 12.05 -12.63
C GLY A 235 -20.62 11.38 -13.91
N ASN A 236 -19.43 10.78 -13.89
CA ASN A 236 -18.77 10.20 -15.06
C ASN A 236 -19.23 8.74 -15.30
N PHE A 237 -20.52 8.54 -15.60
CA PHE A 237 -21.13 7.20 -15.71
C PHE A 237 -20.42 6.27 -16.70
N GLY A 238 -20.02 6.77 -17.87
CA GLY A 238 -19.30 5.97 -18.85
C GLY A 238 -17.90 5.54 -18.39
N PHE A 239 -17.28 6.28 -17.47
CA PHE A 239 -16.01 5.89 -16.84
C PHE A 239 -16.26 4.92 -15.68
N LEU A 240 -17.37 5.07 -14.96
CA LEU A 240 -17.80 4.15 -13.91
C LEU A 240 -17.94 2.71 -14.45
N GLN A 241 -18.70 2.55 -15.54
CA GLN A 241 -18.89 1.26 -16.21
C GLN A 241 -17.56 0.67 -16.68
N TYR A 242 -16.66 1.52 -17.17
CA TYR A 242 -15.31 1.09 -17.53
C TYR A 242 -14.55 0.54 -16.33
N ILE A 243 -14.53 1.24 -15.19
CA ILE A 243 -13.85 0.77 -13.97
C ILE A 243 -14.46 -0.52 -13.42
N GLU A 244 -15.79 -0.67 -13.47
CA GLU A 244 -16.49 -1.90 -13.08
C GLU A 244 -16.10 -3.08 -13.98
N HIS A 245 -16.04 -2.85 -15.30
CA HIS A 245 -15.56 -3.85 -16.26
C HIS A 245 -14.10 -4.26 -16.01
N ILE A 246 -13.22 -3.31 -15.71
CA ILE A 246 -11.83 -3.59 -15.33
C ILE A 246 -11.77 -4.44 -14.05
N PHE A 247 -12.61 -4.16 -13.07
CA PHE A 247 -12.68 -4.92 -11.81
C PHE A 247 -13.06 -6.39 -12.06
N GLU A 248 -14.08 -6.65 -12.87
CA GLU A 248 -14.56 -8.00 -13.21
C GLU A 248 -13.48 -8.83 -13.94
N GLN A 249 -12.71 -8.17 -14.81
CA GLN A 249 -11.66 -8.81 -15.60
C GLN A 249 -10.29 -8.89 -14.89
N PHE A 250 -10.16 -8.29 -13.72
CA PHE A 250 -8.86 -8.16 -13.06
C PHE A 250 -8.26 -9.54 -12.76
N PRO A 251 -6.96 -9.78 -13.05
CA PRO A 251 -6.33 -11.07 -12.87
C PRO A 251 -6.10 -11.39 -11.39
N SER A 252 -5.77 -12.65 -11.12
CA SER A 252 -5.37 -13.12 -9.80
C SER A 252 -4.35 -12.20 -9.10
N THR A 253 -4.63 -11.92 -7.83
CA THR A 253 -3.78 -11.11 -6.94
C THR A 253 -3.19 -11.89 -5.80
N GLU A 254 -3.72 -13.09 -5.54
CA GLU A 254 -3.33 -13.95 -4.43
C GLU A 254 -2.53 -15.17 -4.88
N THR A 255 -1.67 -15.65 -3.98
CA THR A 255 -0.83 -16.83 -4.22
C THR A 255 -1.65 -18.12 -4.16
N PRO A 256 -1.33 -19.14 -4.99
CA PRO A 256 -1.98 -20.44 -4.94
C PRO A 256 -2.01 -21.08 -3.55
N GLU A 257 -0.97 -20.88 -2.73
CA GLU A 257 -0.85 -21.42 -1.37
C GLU A 257 -1.93 -20.86 -0.44
N MET A 258 -2.22 -19.56 -0.55
CA MET A 258 -3.28 -18.93 0.24
C MET A 258 -4.65 -19.44 -0.20
N LEU A 259 -4.87 -19.56 -1.52
CA LEU A 259 -6.12 -20.07 -2.06
C LEU A 259 -6.36 -21.54 -1.68
N ASN A 260 -5.31 -22.35 -1.60
CA ASN A 260 -5.40 -23.76 -1.20
C ASN A 260 -5.99 -23.95 0.20
N HIS A 261 -5.88 -22.98 1.10
CA HIS A 261 -6.55 -23.05 2.40
C HIS A 261 -8.08 -23.11 2.26
N PHE A 262 -8.64 -22.52 1.21
CA PHE A 262 -10.08 -22.44 0.97
C PHE A 262 -10.60 -23.50 0.01
N ILE A 263 -9.82 -23.84 -1.02
CA ILE A 263 -10.26 -24.71 -2.13
C ILE A 263 -9.37 -25.95 -2.31
N GLY A 264 -8.55 -26.28 -1.31
CA GLY A 264 -7.53 -27.35 -1.36
C GLY A 264 -8.09 -28.73 -1.66
N GLY A 265 -9.31 -29.03 -1.21
CA GLY A 265 -9.99 -30.31 -1.45
C GLY A 265 -10.51 -30.52 -2.87
N LEU A 266 -10.50 -29.48 -3.73
CA LEU A 266 -10.94 -29.60 -5.12
C LEU A 266 -9.80 -30.01 -6.05
N ASP A 267 -10.11 -30.89 -7.01
CA ASP A 267 -9.21 -31.24 -8.11
C ASP A 267 -8.68 -29.97 -8.81
N ARG A 268 -7.38 -29.96 -9.13
CA ARG A 268 -6.70 -28.92 -9.92
C ARG A 268 -7.42 -28.61 -11.25
N ARG A 269 -8.09 -29.59 -11.85
CA ARG A 269 -8.84 -29.43 -13.10
C ARG A 269 -10.25 -28.87 -12.91
N HIS A 270 -10.76 -28.83 -11.67
CA HIS A 270 -12.11 -28.41 -11.35
C HIS A 270 -12.40 -26.98 -11.86
N PRO A 271 -13.48 -26.74 -12.63
CA PRO A 271 -13.76 -25.44 -13.24
C PRO A 271 -13.82 -24.29 -12.23
N PHE A 272 -14.49 -24.49 -11.09
CA PHE A 272 -14.54 -23.50 -9.99
C PHE A 272 -13.14 -23.10 -9.51
N ARG A 273 -12.26 -24.08 -9.30
CA ARG A 273 -10.89 -23.84 -8.84
C ARG A 273 -10.08 -23.05 -9.87
N LYS A 274 -10.18 -23.41 -11.15
CA LYS A 274 -9.54 -22.65 -12.23
C LYS A 274 -10.05 -21.22 -12.31
N GLY A 275 -11.36 -21.00 -12.14
CA GLY A 275 -11.96 -19.67 -12.12
C GLY A 275 -11.36 -18.79 -11.02
N VAL A 276 -11.37 -19.28 -9.78
CA VAL A 276 -10.79 -18.59 -8.61
C VAL A 276 -9.28 -18.37 -8.76
N GLN A 277 -8.53 -19.33 -9.28
CA GLN A 277 -7.08 -19.19 -9.41
C GLN A 277 -6.66 -18.16 -10.45
N ARG A 278 -7.50 -17.86 -11.45
CA ARG A 278 -7.18 -16.96 -12.56
C ARG A 278 -7.73 -15.54 -12.38
N SER A 279 -8.83 -15.39 -11.66
CA SER A 279 -9.55 -14.12 -11.53
C SER A 279 -9.39 -13.48 -10.14
N GLY A 280 -8.92 -12.24 -10.11
CA GLY A 280 -8.89 -11.42 -8.90
C GLY A 280 -10.29 -11.11 -8.38
N PHE A 281 -11.27 -10.97 -9.29
CA PHE A 281 -12.69 -10.79 -8.95
C PHE A 281 -13.22 -11.96 -8.12
N TYR A 282 -13.11 -13.20 -8.61
CA TYR A 282 -13.55 -14.37 -7.84
C TYR A 282 -12.74 -14.60 -6.56
N GLN A 283 -11.46 -14.19 -6.52
CA GLN A 283 -10.68 -14.19 -5.27
C GLN A 283 -11.25 -13.22 -4.25
N GLN A 284 -11.68 -12.02 -4.66
CA GLN A 284 -12.36 -11.08 -3.76
C GLN A 284 -13.65 -11.68 -3.20
N GLY A 285 -14.44 -12.35 -4.05
CA GLY A 285 -15.65 -13.05 -3.60
C GLY A 285 -15.37 -14.15 -2.59
N LEU A 286 -14.35 -14.97 -2.83
CA LEU A 286 -13.98 -16.07 -1.93
C LEU A 286 -13.50 -15.55 -0.56
N LEU A 287 -12.68 -14.49 -0.57
CA LEU A 287 -12.23 -13.81 0.65
C LEU A 287 -13.42 -13.24 1.43
N GLU A 288 -14.44 -12.78 0.73
CA GLU A 288 -15.61 -12.20 1.36
C GLU A 288 -16.53 -13.23 1.99
N TRP A 289 -16.89 -14.25 1.21
CA TRP A 289 -17.68 -15.38 1.66
C TRP A 289 -17.05 -16.05 2.89
N SER A 290 -15.74 -16.27 2.86
CA SER A 290 -15.02 -16.89 3.97
C SER A 290 -14.95 -16.01 5.23
N ALA A 291 -14.93 -14.69 5.09
CA ALA A 291 -15.02 -13.77 6.22
C ALA A 291 -16.41 -13.78 6.87
N GLY A 292 -17.48 -13.95 6.09
CA GLY A 292 -18.84 -14.11 6.59
C GLY A 292 -19.02 -15.38 7.42
N LYS A 293 -18.45 -16.51 6.97
CA LYS A 293 -18.50 -17.78 7.70
C LYS A 293 -17.82 -17.76 9.07
N LYS A 294 -16.78 -16.94 9.26
CA LYS A 294 -16.09 -16.83 10.55
C LYS A 294 -16.86 -16.02 11.59
N LYS A 295 -17.93 -15.32 11.18
CA LYS A 295 -18.77 -14.49 12.04
C LYS A 295 -20.08 -15.17 12.45
N ALA A 296 -20.43 -16.29 11.80
CA ALA A 296 -21.58 -17.12 12.11
C ALA A 296 -21.14 -18.29 13.00
#